data_AF-A0AB73FXY8-F1
#
_entry.id   AF-A0AB73FXY8-F1
#
_cell.length_a   1.000
_cell.length_b   1.000
_cell.length_c   1.000
_cell.angle_alpha   90.00
_cell.angle_beta   90.00
_cell.angle_gamma   90.00
#
_symmetry.space_group_name_H-M   'P 1'
#
loop_
_entity.id
_entity.type
_entity.pdbx_description
1 polymer ?
#
loop_
_entity_poly.entity_id
_entity_poly.type
_entity_poly.pdbx_seq_one_letter_code
_entity_poly.pdbx_strand_id
1 'polypeptide(L)'
;MTVSVAGKLIPLPNALSDIGRLALAFVDGGIEWLVWAATASSARYDFADETELIATVQQGLHASRYTLLPQLGLTISPVKLMTLSLADLNILARAESGDGSSVVAAQVAKVLSEHGLVTRDELAAGVSFLAQLGVKSAPLFQALGFDDSLAVTNLMHLPQGARQQPLQQEAASFALKQARTVLEFCDFYRFYLDYAEQLNSSAATPERREAAAADASEALLPILFGALDCPQVQGLAGPSDVAQTVRNWLAQGRMVGFARLSQGAQQIVQHTAYKGETGEAAKRIVELFMHAAQSFLAAHQPDSGTMGQDGATCLFPVESAQLRAELQLSGSGVISLNDFGARPAVPAALAPAVTETAIAEQENVS
;
A
#
# COMPACT_ATOMS: atom_id res chain seq x y z
N MET A 1 15.83 37.30 4.86
CA MET A 1 15.26 35.98 5.17
C MET A 1 14.58 35.50 3.92
N THR A 2 15.01 34.38 3.36
CA THR A 2 14.54 33.95 2.05
C THR A 2 14.01 32.52 2.05
N VAL A 3 14.42 31.69 3.02
CA VAL A 3 13.81 30.38 3.31
C VAL A 3 13.64 30.20 4.83
N SER A 4 12.43 29.90 5.27
CA SER A 4 12.11 29.44 6.62
C SER A 4 11.36 28.11 6.61
N VAL A 5 11.65 27.27 7.61
CA VAL A 5 11.04 25.96 7.83
C VAL A 5 10.64 25.86 9.30
N ALA A 6 9.36 25.62 9.58
CA ALA A 6 8.81 25.62 10.94
C ALA A 6 9.19 26.90 11.73
N GLY A 7 9.20 28.05 11.04
CA GLY A 7 9.61 29.35 11.61
C GLY A 7 11.12 29.50 11.87
N LYS A 8 11.95 28.50 11.54
CA LYS A 8 13.42 28.58 11.65
C LYS A 8 14.04 28.96 10.31
N LEU A 9 15.06 29.80 10.34
CA LEU A 9 15.77 30.19 9.11
C LEU A 9 16.73 29.11 8.64
N ILE A 10 16.71 28.85 7.34
CA ILE A 10 17.60 27.90 6.66
C ILE A 10 18.58 28.69 5.79
N PRO A 11 19.76 29.08 6.32
CA PRO A 11 20.75 29.84 5.56
C PRO A 11 21.58 28.98 4.60
N LEU A 12 21.68 27.67 4.88
CA LEU A 12 22.50 26.70 4.16
C LEU A 12 21.85 25.31 4.27
N PRO A 13 22.11 24.37 3.33
CA PRO A 13 21.56 23.01 3.38
C PRO A 13 21.86 22.25 4.68
N ASN A 14 22.99 22.56 5.33
CA ASN A 14 23.45 21.92 6.56
C ASN A 14 22.58 22.28 7.77
N ALA A 15 21.68 23.27 7.64
CA ALA A 15 20.73 23.64 8.67
C ALA A 15 19.47 22.76 8.67
N LEU A 16 19.26 21.95 7.63
CA LEU A 16 18.25 20.89 7.62
C LEU A 16 18.72 19.69 8.46
N SER A 17 17.76 18.87 8.87
CA SER A 17 18.06 17.55 9.44
C SER A 17 18.87 16.69 8.46
N ASP A 18 19.59 15.69 8.98
CA ASP A 18 20.38 14.78 8.12
C ASP A 18 19.49 14.01 7.13
N ILE A 19 18.28 13.63 7.57
CA ILE A 19 17.27 13.00 6.72
C ILE A 19 16.80 13.99 5.65
N GLY A 20 16.41 15.20 6.04
CA GLY A 20 15.95 16.24 5.11
C GLY A 20 16.98 16.61 4.05
N ARG A 21 18.24 16.76 4.46
CA ARG A 21 19.34 17.04 3.55
C ARG A 21 19.58 15.90 2.56
N LEU A 22 19.51 14.65 3.02
CA LEU A 22 19.75 13.48 2.16
C LEU A 22 18.58 13.22 1.22
N ALA A 23 17.34 13.36 1.70
CA ALA A 23 16.13 13.31 0.88
C ALA A 23 16.11 14.42 -0.20
N LEU A 24 16.54 15.63 0.16
CA LEU A 24 16.68 16.74 -0.80
C LEU A 24 17.78 16.47 -1.83
N ALA A 25 18.88 15.80 -1.46
CA ALA A 25 19.94 15.42 -2.38
C ALA A 25 19.51 14.36 -3.41
N PHE A 26 18.45 13.60 -3.14
CA PHE A 26 17.81 12.70 -4.11
C PHE A 26 16.89 13.43 -5.11
N VAL A 27 16.59 14.71 -4.90
CA VAL A 27 15.90 15.55 -5.88
C VAL A 27 16.95 16.17 -6.78
N ASP A 28 16.88 15.89 -8.09
CA ASP A 28 17.79 16.50 -9.06
C ASP A 28 17.67 18.03 -9.01
N GLY A 29 18.78 18.72 -8.74
CA GLY A 29 18.81 20.18 -8.51
C GLY A 29 18.29 20.66 -7.16
N GLY A 30 17.94 19.77 -6.23
CA GLY A 30 17.31 20.13 -4.95
C GLY A 30 18.22 20.92 -4.01
N ILE A 31 19.50 20.53 -3.92
CA ILE A 31 20.49 21.23 -3.10
C ILE A 31 20.84 22.59 -3.70
N GLU A 32 21.02 22.64 -5.02
CA GLU A 32 21.28 23.85 -5.80
C GLU A 32 20.15 24.86 -5.64
N TRP A 33 18.90 24.39 -5.72
CA TRP A 33 17.73 25.22 -5.47
C TRP A 33 17.74 25.81 -4.07
N LEU A 34 18.04 25.02 -3.04
CA LEU A 34 18.08 25.52 -1.66
C LEU A 34 19.18 26.56 -1.45
N VAL A 35 20.37 26.34 -2.03
CA VAL A 35 21.47 27.31 -1.97
C VAL A 35 21.10 28.62 -2.67
N TRP A 36 20.46 28.54 -3.83
CA TRP A 36 19.94 29.71 -4.53
C TRP A 36 18.87 30.42 -3.71
N ALA A 37 17.86 29.71 -3.23
CA ALA A 37 16.75 30.27 -2.49
C ALA A 37 17.22 30.92 -1.18
N ALA A 38 18.21 30.34 -0.48
CA ALA A 38 18.78 30.90 0.73
C ALA A 38 19.57 32.21 0.52
N THR A 39 20.01 32.50 -0.71
CA THR A 39 20.82 33.68 -1.05
C THR A 39 20.07 34.71 -1.90
N ALA A 40 18.96 34.34 -2.54
CA ALA A 40 18.18 35.20 -3.42
C ALA A 40 17.41 36.29 -2.64
N SER A 41 17.86 37.55 -2.71
CA SER A 41 17.30 38.66 -1.93
C SER A 41 15.82 39.00 -2.20
N SER A 42 15.27 38.57 -3.34
CA SER A 42 13.89 38.81 -3.75
C SER A 42 12.93 37.66 -3.42
N ALA A 43 13.44 36.48 -3.09
CA ALA A 43 12.63 35.30 -2.85
C ALA A 43 12.32 35.14 -1.36
N ARG A 44 11.09 34.78 -1.02
CA ARG A 44 10.68 34.45 0.35
C ARG A 44 9.83 33.19 0.31
N TYR A 45 10.38 32.13 0.86
CA TYR A 45 9.73 30.84 1.02
C TYR A 45 9.56 30.55 2.50
N ASP A 46 8.37 30.14 2.89
CA ASP A 46 8.05 29.69 4.24
C ASP A 46 7.34 28.35 4.13
N PHE A 47 7.83 27.38 4.89
CA PHE A 47 7.34 26.02 4.91
C PHE A 47 7.01 25.62 6.34
N ALA A 48 5.92 24.88 6.54
CA ALA A 48 5.51 24.37 7.83
C ALA A 48 6.54 23.40 8.40
N ASP A 49 7.14 22.56 7.56
CA ASP A 49 8.18 21.60 7.93
C ASP A 49 9.10 21.22 6.74
N GLU A 50 10.10 20.37 7.00
CA GLU A 50 11.06 19.92 5.97
C GLU A 50 10.39 19.05 4.89
N THR A 51 9.30 18.36 5.23
CA THR A 51 8.56 17.52 4.29
C THR A 51 7.87 18.38 3.23
N GLU A 52 7.20 19.46 3.66
CA GLU A 52 6.58 20.44 2.76
C GLU A 52 7.62 21.13 1.89
N LEU A 53 8.79 21.51 2.46
CA LEU A 53 9.90 22.06 1.70
C LEU A 53 10.29 21.11 0.56
N ILE A 54 10.61 19.86 0.87
CA ILE A 54 11.13 18.91 -0.13
C ILE A 54 10.08 18.59 -1.19
N ALA A 55 8.81 18.40 -0.79
CA ALA A 55 7.71 18.20 -1.72
C ALA A 55 7.57 19.39 -2.70
N THR A 56 7.67 20.61 -2.18
CA THR A 56 7.56 21.85 -2.98
C THR A 56 8.75 22.02 -3.91
N VAL A 57 9.97 21.71 -3.47
CA VAL A 57 11.16 21.77 -4.33
C VAL A 57 11.02 20.80 -5.49
N GLN A 58 10.66 19.55 -5.21
CA GLN A 58 10.46 18.52 -6.23
C GLN A 58 9.37 18.92 -7.25
N GLN A 59 8.21 19.39 -6.75
CA GLN A 59 7.13 19.85 -7.62
C GLN A 59 7.53 21.10 -8.44
N GLY A 60 8.27 22.04 -7.84
CA GLY A 60 8.66 23.28 -8.48
C GLY A 60 9.73 23.11 -9.55
N LEU A 61 10.70 22.22 -9.33
CA LEU A 61 11.77 21.95 -10.30
C LEU A 61 11.30 21.08 -11.46
N HIS A 62 10.47 20.06 -11.17
CA HIS A 62 10.21 18.98 -12.14
C HIS A 62 8.74 18.85 -12.56
N ALA A 63 7.84 19.67 -12.00
CA ALA A 63 6.39 19.57 -12.19
C ALA A 63 5.82 18.16 -11.90
N SER A 64 6.50 17.40 -11.03
CA SER A 64 6.19 16.02 -10.66
C SER A 64 6.35 15.86 -9.16
N ARG A 65 5.49 15.06 -8.53
CA ARG A 65 5.58 14.66 -7.11
C ARG A 65 6.61 13.56 -6.82
N TYR A 66 7.17 12.95 -7.86
CA TYR A 66 8.10 11.83 -7.76
C TYR A 66 9.48 12.22 -8.28
N THR A 67 10.53 11.80 -7.57
CA THR A 67 11.91 11.79 -8.05
C THR A 67 12.24 10.42 -8.65
N LEU A 68 13.14 10.42 -9.63
CA LEU A 68 13.69 9.21 -10.23
C LEU A 68 15.11 9.00 -9.69
N LEU A 69 15.36 7.83 -9.13
CA LEU A 69 16.68 7.34 -8.76
C LEU A 69 17.16 6.37 -9.85
N PRO A 70 17.90 6.86 -10.86
CA PRO A 70 18.19 6.09 -12.06
C PRO A 70 19.01 4.82 -11.84
N GLN A 71 20.02 4.82 -10.95
CA GLN A 71 20.83 3.62 -10.72
C GLN A 71 20.05 2.53 -9.98
N LEU A 72 19.17 2.95 -9.06
CA LEU A 72 18.26 2.05 -8.35
C LEU A 72 17.06 1.63 -9.20
N GLY A 73 16.79 2.31 -10.32
CA GLY A 73 15.59 2.11 -11.10
C GLY A 73 14.32 2.40 -10.30
N LEU A 74 14.36 3.35 -9.37
CA LEU A 74 13.29 3.61 -8.40
C LEU A 74 12.64 4.97 -8.67
N THR A 75 11.33 4.99 -8.89
CA THR A 75 10.53 6.23 -8.88
C THR A 75 9.86 6.35 -7.53
N ILE A 76 10.12 7.39 -6.77
CA ILE A 76 9.65 7.50 -5.38
C ILE A 76 9.30 8.95 -5.04
N SER A 77 8.30 9.17 -4.18
CA SER A 77 8.09 10.50 -3.65
C SER A 77 9.19 10.87 -2.65
N PRO A 78 9.79 12.06 -2.74
CA PRO A 78 10.72 12.53 -1.71
C PRO A 78 10.11 12.61 -0.31
N VAL A 79 8.77 12.76 -0.21
CA VAL A 79 8.04 12.67 1.05
C VAL A 79 8.18 11.28 1.68
N LYS A 80 8.14 10.20 0.88
CA LYS A 80 8.41 8.84 1.37
C LYS A 80 9.86 8.68 1.82
N LEU A 81 10.82 9.31 1.16
CA LEU A 81 12.22 9.27 1.60
C LEU A 81 12.39 9.85 3.01
N MET A 82 11.61 10.87 3.38
CA MET A 82 11.60 11.44 4.73
C MET A 82 11.13 10.48 5.82
N THR A 83 10.43 9.39 5.46
CA THR A 83 9.98 8.37 6.43
C THR A 83 10.98 7.23 6.61
N LEU A 84 12.05 7.19 5.81
CA LEU A 84 13.07 6.15 5.91
C LEU A 84 14.06 6.47 7.04
N SER A 85 14.72 5.42 7.56
CA SER A 85 15.79 5.64 8.52
C SER A 85 17.00 6.29 7.83
N LEU A 86 17.79 7.05 8.58
CA LEU A 86 19.02 7.64 8.05
C LEU A 86 20.00 6.55 7.54
N ALA A 87 20.02 5.37 8.16
CA ALA A 87 20.84 4.25 7.72
C ALA A 87 20.40 3.75 6.34
N ASP A 88 19.09 3.59 6.12
CA ASP A 88 18.52 3.14 4.85
C ASP A 88 18.78 4.16 3.74
N LEU A 89 18.57 5.45 4.03
CA LEU A 89 18.85 6.52 3.06
C LEU A 89 20.32 6.55 2.65
N ASN A 90 21.25 6.31 3.57
CA ASN A 90 22.67 6.23 3.24
C ASN A 90 23.00 5.02 2.36
N ILE A 91 22.35 3.87 2.59
CA ILE A 91 22.48 2.68 1.73
C ILE A 91 22.00 3.02 0.31
N LEU A 92 20.82 3.63 0.19
CA LEU A 92 20.27 4.04 -1.11
C LEU A 92 21.18 5.07 -1.79
N ALA A 93 21.73 6.05 -1.06
CA ALA A 93 22.59 7.09 -1.61
C ALA A 93 23.91 6.52 -2.14
N ARG A 94 24.49 5.54 -1.43
CA ARG A 94 25.70 4.84 -1.90
C ARG A 94 25.44 4.10 -3.21
N ALA A 95 24.36 3.34 -3.28
CA ALA A 95 23.98 2.64 -4.50
C ALA A 95 23.70 3.62 -5.65
N GLU A 96 22.97 4.71 -5.38
CA GLU A 96 22.65 5.73 -6.37
C GLU A 96 23.89 6.50 -6.87
N SER A 97 24.93 6.61 -6.03
CA SER A 97 26.24 7.15 -6.42
C SER A 97 27.09 6.21 -7.28
N GLY A 98 26.64 4.97 -7.53
CA GLY A 98 27.30 3.99 -8.39
C GLY A 98 28.06 2.87 -7.64
N ASP A 99 27.90 2.70 -6.33
CA ASP A 99 28.45 1.55 -5.60
C ASP A 99 27.66 0.27 -5.93
N GLY A 100 28.09 -0.44 -6.96
CA GLY A 100 27.52 -1.71 -7.42
C GLY A 100 28.06 -2.95 -6.69
N SER A 101 28.67 -2.81 -5.52
CA SER A 101 29.17 -3.97 -4.77
C SER A 101 28.03 -4.90 -4.35
N SER A 102 28.28 -6.22 -4.31
CA SER A 102 27.27 -7.23 -3.95
C SER A 102 26.70 -7.01 -2.55
N VAL A 103 27.49 -6.46 -1.63
CA VAL A 103 27.07 -6.11 -0.27
C VAL A 103 26.04 -4.99 -0.31
N VAL A 104 26.30 -3.90 -1.05
CA VAL A 104 25.35 -2.78 -1.19
C VAL A 104 24.09 -3.24 -1.91
N ALA A 105 24.22 -4.04 -2.97
CA ALA A 105 23.05 -4.61 -3.66
C ALA A 105 22.14 -5.43 -2.72
N ALA A 106 22.71 -6.27 -1.87
CA ALA A 106 21.95 -7.04 -0.87
C ALA A 106 21.29 -6.14 0.18
N GLN A 107 21.98 -5.08 0.61
CA GLN A 107 21.42 -4.09 1.54
C GLN A 107 20.27 -3.30 0.91
N VAL A 108 20.41 -2.87 -0.34
CA VAL A 108 19.35 -2.21 -1.11
C VAL A 108 18.13 -3.12 -1.22
N ALA A 109 18.31 -4.38 -1.63
CA ALA A 109 17.20 -5.34 -1.75
C ALA A 109 16.45 -5.50 -0.42
N LYS A 110 17.17 -5.52 0.71
CA LYS A 110 16.57 -5.54 2.05
C LYS A 110 15.75 -4.27 2.31
N VAL A 111 16.31 -3.08 2.07
CA VAL A 111 15.61 -1.79 2.24
C VAL A 111 14.34 -1.74 1.38
N LEU A 112 14.43 -2.15 0.11
CA LEU A 112 13.28 -2.17 -0.79
C LEU A 112 12.19 -3.10 -0.26
N SER A 113 12.54 -4.32 0.18
CA SER A 113 11.58 -5.28 0.73
C SER A 113 10.96 -4.82 2.06
N GLU A 114 11.74 -4.24 2.96
CA GLU A 114 11.24 -3.78 4.28
C GLU A 114 10.27 -2.60 4.15
N HIS A 115 10.50 -1.73 3.17
CA HIS A 115 9.69 -0.53 2.94
C HIS A 115 8.65 -0.69 1.82
N GLY A 116 8.53 -1.88 1.24
CA GLY A 116 7.59 -2.19 0.14
C GLY A 116 7.81 -1.33 -1.10
N LEU A 117 9.08 -1.03 -1.42
CA LEU A 117 9.47 -0.19 -2.55
C LEU A 117 9.67 -1.06 -3.79
N VAL A 118 8.95 -0.70 -4.84
CA VAL A 118 8.87 -1.42 -6.11
C VAL A 118 9.73 -0.70 -7.15
N THR A 119 10.64 -1.45 -7.75
CA THR A 119 11.52 -0.97 -8.82
C THR A 119 10.78 -0.85 -10.16
N ARG A 120 11.35 -0.13 -11.12
CA ARG A 120 10.82 0.00 -12.48
C ARG A 120 10.68 -1.35 -13.18
N ASP A 121 11.59 -2.28 -12.91
CA ASP A 121 11.54 -3.62 -13.52
C ASP A 121 10.35 -4.43 -12.97
N GLU A 122 10.05 -4.30 -11.67
CA GLU A 122 8.86 -4.89 -11.06
C GLU A 122 7.57 -4.21 -11.56
N LEU A 123 7.55 -2.89 -11.73
CA LEU A 123 6.42 -2.19 -12.36
C LEU A 123 6.18 -2.68 -13.80
N ALA A 124 7.25 -2.88 -14.57
CA ALA A 124 7.18 -3.46 -15.91
C ALA A 124 6.71 -4.93 -15.90
N ALA A 125 7.07 -5.69 -14.86
CA ALA A 125 6.56 -7.04 -14.64
C ALA A 125 5.04 -7.03 -14.38
N GLY A 126 4.52 -6.07 -13.60
CA GLY A 126 3.08 -5.86 -13.42
C GLY A 126 2.34 -5.60 -14.74
N VAL A 127 2.88 -4.76 -15.62
CA VAL A 127 2.31 -4.53 -16.96
C VAL A 127 2.38 -5.80 -17.82
N SER A 128 3.44 -6.60 -17.67
CA SER A 128 3.59 -7.87 -18.37
C SER A 128 2.61 -8.92 -17.86
N PHE A 129 2.28 -8.90 -16.58
CA PHE A 129 1.25 -9.73 -15.97
C PHE A 129 -0.13 -9.45 -16.59
N LEU A 130 -0.50 -8.19 -16.85
CA LEU A 130 -1.72 -7.87 -17.59
C LEU A 130 -1.76 -8.49 -19.00
N ALA A 131 -0.61 -8.68 -19.65
CA ALA A 131 -0.53 -9.37 -20.93
C ALA A 131 -0.80 -10.88 -20.78
N GLN A 132 -0.28 -11.49 -19.71
CA GLN A 132 -0.51 -12.92 -19.39
C GLN A 132 -1.98 -13.19 -19.06
N LEU A 133 -2.65 -12.22 -18.42
CA LEU A 133 -4.08 -12.22 -18.17
C LEU A 133 -4.93 -11.97 -19.44
N GLY A 134 -4.31 -11.56 -20.55
CA GLY A 134 -5.00 -11.27 -21.81
C GLY A 134 -5.76 -9.94 -21.84
N VAL A 135 -5.52 -9.05 -20.86
CA VAL A 135 -6.30 -7.81 -20.67
C VAL A 135 -5.53 -6.53 -20.97
N LYS A 136 -4.21 -6.61 -21.24
CA LYS A 136 -3.34 -5.43 -21.45
C LYS A 136 -3.86 -4.41 -22.49
N SER A 137 -4.56 -4.86 -23.53
CA SER A 137 -5.10 -3.97 -24.58
C SER A 137 -6.40 -3.26 -24.20
N ALA A 138 -6.96 -3.52 -23.02
CA ALA A 138 -8.16 -2.85 -22.57
C ALA A 138 -7.93 -1.33 -22.43
N PRO A 139 -8.94 -0.48 -22.73
CA PRO A 139 -8.85 0.97 -22.58
C PRO A 139 -8.37 1.42 -21.19
N LEU A 140 -8.76 0.66 -20.15
CA LEU A 140 -8.41 0.91 -18.76
C LEU A 140 -6.89 0.99 -18.50
N PHE A 141 -6.09 0.28 -19.29
CA PHE A 141 -4.65 0.15 -19.08
C PHE A 141 -3.82 0.92 -20.12
N GLN A 142 -4.45 1.71 -20.99
CA GLN A 142 -3.72 2.45 -22.04
C GLN A 142 -2.98 3.68 -21.50
N ALA A 143 -3.35 4.19 -20.34
CA ALA A 143 -2.75 5.37 -19.71
C ALA A 143 -2.52 5.14 -18.21
N LEU A 144 -1.70 4.15 -17.87
CA LEU A 144 -1.37 3.84 -16.48
C LEU A 144 -0.53 4.98 -15.86
N GLY A 145 -1.03 5.53 -14.76
CA GLY A 145 -0.23 6.35 -13.87
C GLY A 145 0.75 5.51 -13.04
N PHE A 146 1.57 6.19 -12.23
CA PHE A 146 2.45 5.52 -11.28
C PHE A 146 1.67 4.72 -10.23
N ASP A 147 0.66 5.35 -9.62
CA ASP A 147 -0.17 4.73 -8.57
C ASP A 147 -0.95 3.51 -9.13
N ASP A 148 -1.44 3.59 -10.37
CA ASP A 148 -2.08 2.46 -11.06
C ASP A 148 -1.10 1.30 -11.32
N SER A 149 0.13 1.63 -11.72
CA SER A 149 1.18 0.63 -11.97
C SER A 149 1.59 -0.08 -10.68
N LEU A 150 1.64 0.64 -9.56
CA LEU A 150 1.83 0.05 -8.23
C LEU A 150 0.69 -0.91 -7.87
N ALA A 151 -0.56 -0.50 -8.08
CA ALA A 151 -1.73 -1.34 -7.79
C ALA A 151 -1.71 -2.65 -8.59
N VAL A 152 -1.40 -2.60 -9.89
CA VAL A 152 -1.28 -3.77 -10.75
C VAL A 152 -0.11 -4.67 -10.31
N THR A 153 1.01 -4.08 -9.92
CA THR A 153 2.18 -4.85 -9.43
C THR A 153 1.84 -5.59 -8.14
N ASN A 154 1.15 -4.94 -7.20
CA ASN A 154 0.67 -5.59 -5.98
C ASN A 154 -0.32 -6.73 -6.26
N LEU A 155 -1.08 -6.66 -7.35
CA LEU A 155 -1.98 -7.73 -7.79
C LEU A 155 -1.21 -8.99 -8.23
N MET A 156 -0.03 -8.84 -8.83
CA MET A 156 0.82 -9.96 -9.27
C MET A 156 1.29 -10.83 -8.09
N HIS A 157 1.44 -10.25 -6.89
CA HIS A 157 1.99 -10.92 -5.72
C HIS A 157 0.96 -11.67 -4.86
N LEU A 158 -0.23 -11.96 -5.38
CA LEU A 158 -1.27 -12.70 -4.65
C LEU A 158 -0.80 -14.10 -4.17
N PRO A 159 -1.37 -14.62 -3.05
CA PRO A 159 -1.04 -15.92 -2.48
C PRO A 159 -1.21 -17.08 -3.47
N GLN A 160 -0.48 -18.18 -3.25
CA GLN A 160 -0.38 -19.29 -4.21
C GLN A 160 -1.70 -20.03 -4.51
N GLY A 161 -2.67 -20.04 -3.59
CA GLY A 161 -3.97 -20.69 -3.79
C GLY A 161 -4.78 -20.12 -4.98
N ALA A 162 -4.56 -18.84 -5.30
CA ALA A 162 -5.25 -18.12 -6.36
C ALA A 162 -4.56 -18.18 -7.75
N ARG A 163 -3.54 -19.04 -7.93
CA ARG A 163 -2.64 -19.02 -9.10
C ARG A 163 -2.99 -20.03 -10.22
N GLN A 164 -4.20 -20.56 -10.26
CA GLN A 164 -4.62 -21.34 -11.43
C GLN A 164 -4.81 -20.39 -12.62
N GLN A 165 -3.93 -20.47 -13.60
CA GLN A 165 -3.90 -19.55 -14.75
C GLN A 165 -5.27 -19.37 -15.44
N PRO A 166 -6.10 -20.43 -15.65
CA PRO A 166 -7.44 -20.24 -16.21
C PRO A 166 -8.35 -19.38 -15.33
N LEU A 167 -8.35 -19.63 -14.02
CA LEU A 167 -9.17 -18.87 -13.06
C LEU A 167 -8.74 -17.40 -12.99
N GLN A 168 -7.43 -17.12 -13.11
CA GLN A 168 -6.91 -15.76 -13.18
C GLN A 168 -7.38 -15.02 -14.44
N GLN A 169 -7.45 -15.68 -15.59
CA GLN A 169 -7.97 -15.09 -16.82
C GLN A 169 -9.48 -14.86 -16.75
N GLU A 170 -10.23 -15.79 -16.15
CA GLU A 170 -11.65 -15.60 -15.83
C GLU A 170 -11.86 -14.36 -14.95
N ALA A 171 -11.12 -14.26 -13.84
CA ALA A 171 -11.18 -13.12 -12.92
C ALA A 171 -10.84 -11.79 -13.62
N ALA A 172 -9.82 -11.78 -14.48
CA ALA A 172 -9.45 -10.59 -15.25
C ALA A 172 -10.54 -10.18 -16.24
N SER A 173 -11.15 -11.14 -16.94
CA SER A 173 -12.26 -10.88 -17.87
C SER A 173 -13.48 -10.32 -17.14
N PHE A 174 -13.84 -10.91 -15.99
CA PHE A 174 -14.92 -10.42 -15.14
C PHE A 174 -14.64 -8.99 -14.65
N ALA A 175 -13.47 -8.76 -14.07
CA ALA A 175 -13.10 -7.46 -13.52
C ALA A 175 -13.11 -6.35 -14.57
N LEU A 176 -12.70 -6.63 -15.82
CA LEU A 176 -12.78 -5.67 -16.92
C LEU A 176 -14.21 -5.23 -17.26
N LYS A 177 -15.21 -6.11 -17.11
CA LYS A 177 -16.61 -5.77 -17.39
C LYS A 177 -17.17 -4.81 -16.33
N GLN A 178 -16.73 -4.99 -15.08
CA GLN A 178 -17.25 -4.23 -13.94
C GLN A 178 -16.51 -2.93 -13.66
N ALA A 179 -15.19 -2.92 -13.79
CA ALA A 179 -14.35 -1.80 -13.38
C ALA A 179 -14.49 -0.56 -14.28
N ARG A 180 -14.30 0.62 -13.68
CA ARG A 180 -14.11 1.91 -14.35
C ARG A 180 -12.76 2.54 -14.04
N THR A 181 -12.06 2.04 -13.01
CA THR A 181 -10.68 2.43 -12.64
C THR A 181 -9.79 1.20 -12.45
N VAL A 182 -8.46 1.38 -12.51
CA VAL A 182 -7.50 0.28 -12.31
C VAL A 182 -7.59 -0.32 -10.90
N LEU A 183 -7.86 0.52 -9.90
CA LEU A 183 -8.09 0.07 -8.53
C LEU A 183 -9.34 -0.81 -8.43
N GLU A 184 -10.45 -0.42 -9.06
CA GLU A 184 -11.66 -1.26 -9.12
C GLU A 184 -11.40 -2.58 -9.85
N PHE A 185 -10.58 -2.57 -10.91
CA PHE A 185 -10.17 -3.81 -11.57
C PHE A 185 -9.45 -4.74 -10.59
N CYS A 186 -8.50 -4.23 -9.81
CA CYS A 186 -7.79 -5.01 -8.80
C CYS A 186 -8.74 -5.58 -7.73
N ASP A 187 -9.69 -4.76 -7.27
CA ASP A 187 -10.70 -5.14 -6.28
C ASP A 187 -11.63 -6.25 -6.81
N PHE A 188 -12.20 -6.07 -8.03
CA PHE A 188 -13.08 -7.07 -8.65
C PHE A 188 -12.35 -8.34 -9.07
N TYR A 189 -11.07 -8.25 -9.43
CA TYR A 189 -10.23 -9.41 -9.71
C TYR A 189 -10.09 -10.27 -8.45
N ARG A 190 -9.77 -9.66 -7.30
CA ARG A 190 -9.67 -10.35 -6.01
C ARG A 190 -11.02 -10.90 -5.57
N PHE A 191 -12.08 -10.10 -5.66
CA PHE A 191 -13.45 -10.51 -5.37
C PHE A 191 -13.82 -11.80 -6.11
N TYR A 192 -13.53 -11.88 -7.42
CA TYR A 192 -13.85 -13.06 -8.21
C TYR A 192 -13.09 -14.29 -7.71
N LEU A 193 -11.79 -14.15 -7.42
CA LEU A 193 -10.96 -15.24 -6.93
C LEU A 193 -11.44 -15.75 -5.56
N ASP A 194 -11.67 -14.83 -4.61
CA ASP A 194 -12.14 -15.16 -3.26
C ASP A 194 -13.52 -15.85 -3.33
N TYR A 195 -14.42 -15.34 -4.17
CA TYR A 195 -15.75 -15.92 -4.34
C TYR A 195 -15.71 -17.30 -5.02
N ALA A 196 -14.85 -17.45 -6.03
CA ALA A 196 -14.67 -18.73 -6.71
C ALA A 196 -14.11 -19.81 -5.76
N GLU A 197 -13.23 -19.45 -4.83
CA GLU A 197 -12.72 -20.36 -3.81
C GLU A 197 -13.84 -20.84 -2.88
N GLN A 198 -14.71 -19.93 -2.41
CA GLN A 198 -15.85 -20.26 -1.54
C GLN A 198 -16.90 -21.17 -2.17
N LEU A 199 -17.07 -21.09 -3.49
CA LEU A 199 -18.01 -21.92 -4.25
C LEU A 199 -17.54 -23.38 -4.42
N ASN A 200 -16.39 -23.80 -3.85
CA ASN A 200 -15.80 -25.14 -4.05
C ASN A 200 -15.66 -25.50 -5.54
N SER A 201 -14.87 -24.67 -6.23
CA SER A 201 -14.80 -24.47 -7.69
C SER A 201 -14.44 -25.66 -8.58
N SER A 202 -14.21 -26.87 -8.05
CA SER A 202 -13.90 -28.03 -8.90
C SER A 202 -15.10 -28.55 -9.71
N ALA A 203 -16.34 -28.16 -9.36
CA ALA A 203 -17.56 -28.69 -9.97
C ALA A 203 -18.37 -27.68 -10.82
N ALA A 204 -18.06 -26.38 -10.75
CA ALA A 204 -18.76 -25.34 -11.50
C ALA A 204 -18.07 -25.01 -12.83
N THR A 205 -18.84 -24.68 -13.87
CA THR A 205 -18.27 -24.19 -15.15
C THR A 205 -17.87 -22.71 -15.01
N PRO A 206 -16.93 -22.21 -15.84
CA PRO A 206 -16.55 -20.80 -15.88
C PRO A 206 -17.75 -19.85 -15.97
N GLU A 207 -18.74 -20.16 -16.82
CA GLU A 207 -19.92 -19.33 -17.05
C GLU A 207 -20.80 -19.23 -15.81
N ARG A 208 -20.92 -20.34 -15.05
CA ARG A 208 -21.68 -20.34 -13.79
C ARG A 208 -20.97 -19.54 -12.70
N ARG A 209 -19.64 -19.62 -12.62
CA ARG A 209 -18.86 -18.79 -11.69
C ARG A 209 -19.01 -17.31 -12.03
N GLU A 210 -18.93 -16.96 -13.31
CA GLU A 210 -19.10 -15.59 -13.76
C GLU A 210 -20.48 -15.03 -13.45
N ALA A 211 -21.55 -15.77 -13.78
CA ALA A 211 -22.91 -15.35 -13.46
C ALA A 211 -23.11 -15.18 -11.95
N ALA A 212 -22.64 -16.14 -11.14
CA ALA A 212 -22.76 -16.05 -9.69
C ALA A 212 -21.97 -14.87 -9.10
N ALA A 213 -20.78 -14.57 -9.63
CA ALA A 213 -20.00 -13.41 -9.20
C ALA A 213 -20.67 -12.09 -9.61
N ALA A 214 -21.30 -12.05 -10.79
CA ALA A 214 -22.06 -10.88 -11.24
C ALA A 214 -23.28 -10.65 -10.32
N ASP A 215 -24.08 -11.68 -10.06
CA ASP A 215 -25.24 -11.62 -9.18
C ASP A 215 -24.85 -11.19 -7.75
N ALA A 216 -23.76 -11.74 -7.22
CA ALA A 216 -23.20 -11.36 -5.93
C ALA A 216 -22.80 -9.87 -5.89
N SER A 217 -22.11 -9.38 -6.93
CA SER A 217 -21.73 -7.98 -7.02
C SER A 217 -22.96 -7.06 -7.11
N GLU A 218 -23.98 -7.42 -7.91
CA GLU A 218 -25.22 -6.65 -8.05
C GLU A 218 -26.01 -6.59 -6.73
N ALA A 219 -25.97 -7.66 -5.93
CA ALA A 219 -26.59 -7.71 -4.62
C ALA A 219 -25.85 -6.86 -3.57
N LEU A 220 -24.50 -6.89 -3.56
CA LEU A 220 -23.70 -6.26 -2.52
C LEU A 220 -23.48 -4.75 -2.74
N LEU A 221 -23.21 -4.32 -3.97
CA LEU A 221 -22.81 -2.93 -4.24
C LEU A 221 -23.84 -1.89 -3.76
N PRO A 222 -25.17 -2.06 -3.98
CA PRO A 222 -26.16 -1.10 -3.49
C PRO A 222 -26.24 -1.01 -1.97
N ILE A 223 -25.93 -2.10 -1.25
CA ILE A 223 -25.97 -2.14 0.22
C ILE A 223 -24.80 -1.33 0.80
N LEU A 224 -23.67 -1.32 0.10
CA LEU A 224 -22.43 -0.71 0.55
C LEU A 224 -22.37 0.82 0.37
N PHE A 225 -23.37 1.47 -0.24
CA PHE A 225 -23.39 2.93 -0.37
C PHE A 225 -23.27 3.65 0.99
N GLY A 226 -23.91 3.12 2.03
CA GLY A 226 -23.81 3.67 3.39
C GLY A 226 -22.42 3.51 4.02
N ALA A 227 -21.58 2.65 3.46
CA ALA A 227 -20.22 2.37 3.91
C ALA A 227 -19.15 3.13 3.08
N LEU A 228 -19.52 4.15 2.30
CA LEU A 228 -18.55 5.05 1.65
C LEU A 228 -18.21 6.28 2.49
N ASP A 229 -19.02 6.59 3.50
CA ASP A 229 -18.76 7.71 4.40
C ASP A 229 -17.58 7.38 5.32
N CYS A 230 -16.57 8.22 5.30
CA CYS A 230 -15.28 7.96 5.94
C CYS A 230 -14.75 9.25 6.62
N PRO A 231 -14.05 9.12 7.77
CA PRO A 231 -13.39 10.26 8.39
C PRO A 231 -12.33 10.88 7.49
N GLN A 232 -12.07 12.18 7.70
CA GLN A 232 -11.07 12.92 6.94
C GLN A 232 -10.13 13.68 7.87
N VAL A 233 -8.87 13.78 7.45
CA VAL A 233 -7.81 14.59 8.07
C VAL A 233 -7.20 15.51 7.02
N GLN A 234 -6.59 16.61 7.48
CA GLN A 234 -5.88 17.53 6.60
C GLN A 234 -4.40 17.17 6.53
N GLY A 235 -3.86 17.08 5.32
CA GLY A 235 -2.44 16.83 5.08
C GLY A 235 -1.97 15.44 5.50
N LEU A 236 -0.66 15.33 5.72
CA LEU A 236 -0.05 14.11 6.25
C LEU A 236 -0.38 13.98 7.74
N ALA A 237 -0.95 12.85 8.13
CA ALA A 237 -1.35 12.58 9.51
C ALA A 237 -0.56 11.41 10.08
N GLY A 238 -0.06 11.55 11.31
CA GLY A 238 0.62 10.48 12.01
C GLY A 238 -0.35 9.44 12.61
N PRO A 239 0.16 8.32 13.15
CA PRO A 239 -0.68 7.29 13.77
C PRO A 239 -1.60 7.84 14.87
N SER A 240 -1.11 8.77 15.70
CA SER A 240 -1.89 9.41 16.76
C SER A 240 -3.06 10.24 16.25
N ASP A 241 -2.87 10.95 15.13
CA ASP A 241 -3.89 11.83 14.54
C ASP A 241 -4.99 10.99 13.89
N VAL A 242 -4.59 9.92 13.18
CA VAL A 242 -5.51 8.93 12.61
C VAL A 242 -6.30 8.25 13.72
N ALA A 243 -5.64 7.78 14.77
CA ALA A 243 -6.26 7.17 15.94
C ALA A 243 -7.29 8.11 16.59
N GLN A 244 -6.92 9.37 16.82
CA GLN A 244 -7.83 10.37 17.40
C GLN A 244 -9.03 10.66 16.49
N THR A 245 -8.80 10.77 15.19
CA THR A 245 -9.86 11.06 14.21
C THR A 245 -10.86 9.91 14.14
N VAL A 246 -10.38 8.67 14.09
CA VAL A 246 -11.23 7.47 14.11
C VAL A 246 -12.03 7.40 15.40
N ARG A 247 -11.41 7.60 16.58
CA ARG A 247 -12.14 7.61 17.86
C ARG A 247 -13.25 8.64 17.89
N ASN A 248 -12.96 9.87 17.46
CA ASN A 248 -13.95 10.95 17.42
C ASN A 248 -15.11 10.63 16.47
N TRP A 249 -14.80 10.01 15.33
CA TRP A 249 -15.80 9.58 14.35
C TRP A 249 -16.74 8.50 14.89
N LEU A 250 -16.16 7.46 15.49
CA LEU A 250 -16.91 6.36 16.11
C LEU A 250 -17.76 6.85 17.29
N ALA A 251 -17.25 7.79 18.09
CA ALA A 251 -17.99 8.39 19.20
C ALA A 251 -19.24 9.18 18.74
N GLN A 252 -19.30 9.62 17.48
CA GLN A 252 -20.49 10.24 16.88
C GLN A 252 -21.51 9.21 16.38
N GLY A 253 -21.26 7.90 16.57
CA GLY A 253 -22.10 6.82 16.06
C GLY A 253 -21.95 6.59 14.55
N ARG A 254 -20.89 7.13 13.93
CA ARG A 254 -20.58 6.92 12.52
C ARG A 254 -19.64 5.72 12.36
N MET A 255 -19.58 5.18 11.14
CA MET A 255 -18.76 4.01 10.82
C MET A 255 -17.59 4.42 9.93
N VAL A 256 -16.42 3.84 10.13
CA VAL A 256 -15.31 3.91 9.18
C VAL A 256 -15.63 2.95 8.03
N GLY A 257 -15.92 3.52 6.86
CA GLY A 257 -16.27 2.80 5.65
C GLY A 257 -15.07 2.34 4.81
N PHE A 258 -15.32 2.03 3.54
CA PHE A 258 -14.32 1.63 2.55
C PHE A 258 -14.00 2.79 1.61
N ALA A 259 -12.81 2.76 0.98
CA ALA A 259 -12.44 3.77 -0.01
C ALA A 259 -13.32 3.70 -1.27
N ARG A 260 -13.81 2.50 -1.62
CA ARG A 260 -14.60 2.21 -2.83
C ARG A 260 -15.58 1.07 -2.57
N LEU A 261 -16.67 1.02 -3.34
CA LEU A 261 -17.67 -0.07 -3.25
C LEU A 261 -17.08 -1.43 -3.63
N SER A 262 -16.22 -1.48 -4.65
CA SER A 262 -15.54 -2.69 -5.10
C SER A 262 -14.70 -3.33 -3.99
N GLN A 263 -13.97 -2.50 -3.24
CA GLN A 263 -13.18 -2.94 -2.09
C GLN A 263 -14.08 -3.47 -0.97
N GLY A 264 -15.17 -2.77 -0.66
CA GLY A 264 -16.13 -3.25 0.33
C GLY A 264 -16.72 -4.61 -0.06
N ALA A 265 -17.13 -4.79 -1.32
CA ALA A 265 -17.66 -6.06 -1.79
C ALA A 265 -16.63 -7.19 -1.71
N GLN A 266 -15.37 -6.91 -2.08
CA GLN A 266 -14.26 -7.85 -1.95
C GLN A 266 -14.02 -8.27 -0.50
N GLN A 267 -14.02 -7.31 0.45
CA GLN A 267 -13.86 -7.57 1.88
C GLN A 267 -14.99 -8.43 2.45
N ILE A 268 -16.24 -8.15 2.07
CA ILE A 268 -17.40 -8.95 2.51
C ILE A 268 -17.27 -10.38 2.02
N VAL A 269 -16.93 -10.60 0.74
CA VAL A 269 -16.70 -11.96 0.25
C VAL A 269 -15.54 -12.60 1.01
N GLN A 270 -14.37 -11.97 1.05
CA GLN A 270 -13.16 -12.57 1.61
C GLN A 270 -13.32 -12.99 3.09
N HIS A 271 -13.95 -12.18 3.92
CA HIS A 271 -13.93 -12.33 5.37
C HIS A 271 -15.25 -12.77 6.00
N THR A 272 -16.27 -13.05 5.18
CA THR A 272 -17.57 -13.54 5.69
C THR A 272 -17.96 -14.87 5.05
N ALA A 273 -19.06 -15.45 5.54
CA ALA A 273 -19.65 -16.66 4.98
C ALA A 273 -20.65 -16.37 3.84
N TYR A 274 -20.51 -15.25 3.14
CA TYR A 274 -21.39 -14.85 2.04
C TYR A 274 -21.36 -15.87 0.90
N LYS A 275 -22.52 -16.38 0.49
CA LYS A 275 -22.69 -17.41 -0.55
C LYS A 275 -23.66 -16.99 -1.66
N GLY A 276 -23.80 -15.69 -1.88
CA GLY A 276 -24.74 -15.14 -2.85
C GLY A 276 -26.11 -14.82 -2.25
N GLU A 277 -26.19 -14.56 -0.94
CA GLU A 277 -27.40 -14.03 -0.33
C GLU A 277 -27.82 -12.71 -0.98
N THR A 278 -29.12 -12.42 -0.99
CA THR A 278 -29.70 -11.20 -1.54
C THR A 278 -30.66 -10.52 -0.54
N GLY A 279 -31.02 -9.27 -0.80
CA GLY A 279 -31.97 -8.51 0.01
C GLY A 279 -31.52 -8.37 1.48
N GLU A 280 -32.46 -8.57 2.41
CA GLU A 280 -32.21 -8.40 3.85
C GLU A 280 -31.16 -9.38 4.42
N ALA A 281 -30.99 -10.56 3.81
CA ALA A 281 -29.97 -11.52 4.25
C ALA A 281 -28.56 -10.99 3.95
N ALA A 282 -28.32 -10.49 2.73
CA ALA A 282 -27.07 -9.84 2.36
C ALA A 282 -26.80 -8.61 3.23
N LYS A 283 -27.83 -7.78 3.43
CA LYS A 283 -27.74 -6.57 4.27
C LYS A 283 -27.30 -6.90 5.70
N ARG A 284 -27.90 -7.92 6.31
CA ARG A 284 -27.51 -8.38 7.65
C ARG A 284 -26.05 -8.85 7.70
N ILE A 285 -25.55 -9.55 6.68
CA ILE A 285 -24.14 -9.98 6.61
C ILE A 285 -23.21 -8.76 6.60
N VAL A 286 -23.51 -7.77 5.76
CA VAL A 286 -22.74 -6.52 5.68
C VAL A 286 -22.79 -5.76 7.00
N GLU A 287 -23.96 -5.60 7.62
CA GLU A 287 -24.12 -4.92 8.90
C GLU A 287 -23.34 -5.60 10.03
N LEU A 288 -23.36 -6.94 10.09
CA LEU A 288 -22.59 -7.70 11.08
C LEU A 288 -21.08 -7.53 10.90
N PHE A 289 -20.60 -7.59 9.65
CA PHE A 289 -19.19 -7.36 9.34
C PHE A 289 -18.77 -5.94 9.75
N MET A 290 -19.54 -4.93 9.33
CA MET A 290 -19.24 -3.53 9.65
C MET A 290 -19.26 -3.30 11.16
N HIS A 291 -20.25 -3.82 11.88
CA HIS A 291 -20.34 -3.70 13.34
C HIS A 291 -19.12 -4.34 14.04
N ALA A 292 -18.67 -5.51 13.58
CA ALA A 292 -17.49 -6.17 14.11
C ALA A 292 -16.23 -5.30 13.88
N ALA A 293 -16.05 -4.76 12.67
CA ALA A 293 -14.93 -3.88 12.33
C ALA A 293 -14.94 -2.60 13.20
N GLN A 294 -16.09 -1.94 13.34
CA GLN A 294 -16.21 -0.72 14.15
C GLN A 294 -15.94 -0.99 15.63
N SER A 295 -16.47 -2.09 16.16
CA SER A 295 -16.23 -2.49 17.56
C SER A 295 -14.75 -2.76 17.81
N PHE A 296 -14.08 -3.39 16.85
CA PHE A 296 -12.64 -3.64 16.91
C PHE A 296 -11.82 -2.35 16.91
N LEU A 297 -12.10 -1.43 15.99
CA LEU A 297 -11.43 -0.12 15.86
C LEU A 297 -11.74 0.82 17.04
N ALA A 298 -12.88 0.66 17.70
CA ALA A 298 -13.18 1.39 18.94
C ALA A 298 -12.30 0.93 20.11
N ALA A 299 -11.97 -0.37 20.15
CA ALA A 299 -11.19 -0.99 21.23
C ALA A 299 -9.67 -0.94 21.01
N HIS A 300 -9.22 -0.88 19.76
CA HIS A 300 -7.80 -0.93 19.39
C HIS A 300 -7.44 0.25 18.50
N GLN A 301 -6.20 0.74 18.64
CA GLN A 301 -5.74 1.94 17.93
C GLN A 301 -4.46 1.63 17.15
N PRO A 302 -4.21 2.33 16.04
CA PRO A 302 -2.95 2.17 15.32
C PRO A 302 -1.80 2.81 16.11
N ASP A 303 -0.74 2.03 16.34
CA ASP A 303 0.48 2.48 17.01
C ASP A 303 1.59 2.87 16.03
N SER A 304 1.49 2.41 14.78
CA SER A 304 2.47 2.65 13.72
C SER A 304 1.77 2.89 12.39
N GLY A 305 2.48 3.50 11.44
CA GLY A 305 2.01 3.69 10.08
C GLY A 305 3.15 3.56 9.08
N THR A 306 2.82 3.05 7.90
CA THR A 306 3.75 2.90 6.78
C THR A 306 3.25 3.74 5.62
N MET A 307 4.06 4.70 5.20
CA MET A 307 3.78 5.50 4.01
C MET A 307 4.09 4.69 2.74
N GLY A 308 3.22 4.79 1.74
CA GLY A 308 3.43 4.21 0.41
C GLY A 308 4.56 4.89 -0.35
N GLN A 309 5.07 4.21 -1.37
CA GLN A 309 6.10 4.75 -2.27
C GLN A 309 5.66 6.05 -2.98
N ASP A 310 4.35 6.26 -3.09
CA ASP A 310 3.75 7.47 -3.64
C ASP A 310 3.91 8.72 -2.75
N GLY A 311 4.27 8.55 -1.48
CA GLY A 311 4.41 9.61 -0.49
C GLY A 311 3.09 10.29 -0.08
N ALA A 312 1.93 9.71 -0.39
CA ALA A 312 0.64 10.29 0.00
C ALA A 312 -0.34 9.28 0.60
N THR A 313 -0.23 7.99 0.27
CA THR A 313 -1.01 6.96 0.94
C THR A 313 -0.26 6.47 2.17
N CYS A 314 -0.99 6.20 3.25
CA CYS A 314 -0.42 5.57 4.45
C CYS A 314 -1.31 4.40 4.89
N LEU A 315 -0.67 3.32 5.35
CA LEU A 315 -1.34 2.17 5.94
C LEU A 315 -1.05 2.14 7.44
N PHE A 316 -2.08 1.91 8.23
CA PHE A 316 -2.02 1.86 9.69
C PHE A 316 -2.57 0.52 10.17
N PRO A 317 -1.71 -0.46 10.45
CA PRO A 317 -2.14 -1.74 10.99
C PRO A 317 -2.67 -1.57 12.42
N VAL A 318 -3.74 -2.29 12.72
CA VAL A 318 -4.33 -2.41 14.06
C VAL A 318 -4.49 -3.88 14.37
N GLU A 319 -3.80 -4.37 15.40
CA GLU A 319 -3.73 -5.81 15.68
C GLU A 319 -4.21 -6.16 17.10
N SER A 320 -4.77 -7.35 17.22
CA SER A 320 -5.03 -8.04 18.48
C SER A 320 -4.54 -9.49 18.40
N ALA A 321 -4.87 -10.30 19.41
CA ALA A 321 -4.53 -11.72 19.41
C ALA A 321 -5.24 -12.51 18.28
N GLN A 322 -6.51 -12.22 17.99
CA GLN A 322 -7.31 -12.98 17.00
C GLN A 322 -7.62 -12.21 15.72
N LEU A 323 -7.72 -10.88 15.79
CA LEU A 323 -8.17 -10.04 14.68
C LEU A 323 -7.08 -9.05 14.26
N ARG A 324 -7.10 -8.70 12.97
CA ARG A 324 -6.33 -7.60 12.38
C ARG A 324 -7.28 -6.71 11.58
N ALA A 325 -7.08 -5.40 11.70
CA ALA A 325 -7.57 -4.43 10.74
C ALA A 325 -6.40 -3.66 10.15
N GLU A 326 -6.61 -3.09 8.98
CA GLU A 326 -5.69 -2.15 8.37
C GLU A 326 -6.49 -0.93 7.92
N LEU A 327 -6.13 0.24 8.44
CA LEU A 327 -6.69 1.50 7.98
C LEU A 327 -5.80 2.08 6.88
N GLN A 328 -6.41 2.67 5.86
CA GLN A 328 -5.71 3.42 4.83
C GLN A 328 -6.07 4.90 4.91
N LEU A 329 -5.06 5.75 4.95
CA LEU A 329 -5.18 7.18 4.67
C LEU A 329 -4.86 7.41 3.19
N SER A 330 -5.81 7.98 2.44
CA SER A 330 -5.60 8.37 1.05
C SER A 330 -4.83 9.68 0.93
N GLY A 331 -4.27 9.96 -0.25
CA GLY A 331 -3.67 11.26 -0.54
C GLY A 331 -4.64 12.45 -0.54
N SER A 332 -5.96 12.19 -0.51
CA SER A 332 -7.00 13.21 -0.31
C SER A 332 -7.39 13.40 1.15
N GLY A 333 -6.73 12.70 2.09
CA GLY A 333 -6.98 12.81 3.52
C GLY A 333 -8.10 11.92 4.04
N VAL A 334 -8.63 10.98 3.26
CA VAL A 334 -9.71 10.08 3.69
C VAL A 334 -9.14 8.87 4.41
N ILE A 335 -9.63 8.60 5.63
CA ILE A 335 -9.30 7.39 6.39
C ILE A 335 -10.38 6.34 6.15
N SER A 336 -10.00 5.20 5.59
CA SER A 336 -10.91 4.11 5.25
C SER A 336 -10.39 2.77 5.76
N LEU A 337 -11.29 1.80 5.89
CA LEU A 337 -10.96 0.43 6.21
C LEU A 337 -10.42 -0.26 4.94
N ASN A 338 -9.13 -0.63 4.98
CA ASN A 338 -8.47 -1.31 3.87
C ASN A 338 -8.68 -2.83 3.92
N ASP A 339 -8.56 -3.40 5.13
CA ASP A 339 -8.72 -4.84 5.41
C ASP A 339 -9.24 -5.07 6.83
N PHE A 340 -10.09 -6.07 7.04
CA PHE A 340 -10.48 -6.53 8.38
C PHE A 340 -10.86 -8.01 8.41
N GLY A 341 -10.19 -8.76 9.27
CA GLY A 341 -10.51 -10.18 9.44
C GLY A 341 -9.68 -10.88 10.52
N ALA A 342 -9.68 -12.20 10.45
CA ALA A 342 -8.86 -13.02 11.33
C ALA A 342 -7.37 -12.81 11.03
N ARG A 343 -6.55 -12.81 12.08
CA ARG A 343 -5.10 -12.71 11.93
C ARG A 343 -4.58 -13.97 11.20
N PRO A 344 -3.86 -13.84 10.07
CA PRO A 344 -3.20 -14.97 9.44
C PRO A 344 -2.21 -15.61 10.43
N ALA A 345 -2.24 -16.94 10.54
CA ALA A 345 -1.25 -17.66 11.35
C ALA A 345 0.15 -17.32 10.83
N VAL A 346 1.04 -16.85 11.71
CA VAL A 346 2.46 -16.66 11.37
C VAL A 346 2.97 -18.02 10.89
N PRO A 347 3.47 -18.14 9.63
CA PRO A 347 4.11 -19.37 9.20
C PRO A 347 5.24 -19.68 10.18
N ALA A 348 5.21 -20.86 10.80
CA ALA A 348 6.26 -21.28 11.71
C ALA A 348 7.60 -21.14 10.98
N ALA A 349 8.40 -20.16 11.36
CA ALA A 349 9.74 -20.00 10.87
C ALA A 349 10.47 -21.33 11.09
N LEU A 350 11.03 -21.89 10.01
CA LEU A 350 11.88 -23.07 10.05
C LEU A 350 12.91 -22.88 11.18
N ALA A 351 12.72 -23.59 12.27
CA ALA A 351 13.68 -23.63 13.36
C ALA A 351 15.03 -24.09 12.79
N PRO A 352 16.15 -23.43 13.14
CA PRO A 352 17.45 -23.84 12.66
C PRO A 352 17.72 -25.27 13.15
N ALA A 353 18.11 -26.14 12.22
CA ALA A 353 18.50 -27.51 12.51
C ALA A 353 19.60 -27.50 13.57
N VAL A 354 19.27 -27.99 14.76
CA VAL A 354 20.25 -28.28 15.81
C VAL A 354 21.19 -29.33 15.22
N THR A 355 22.44 -28.93 14.99
CA THR A 355 23.50 -29.85 14.58
C THR A 355 23.88 -30.64 15.82
N GLU A 356 23.19 -31.77 16.03
CA GLU A 356 23.51 -32.67 17.12
C GLU A 356 24.87 -33.31 16.83
N THR A 357 25.80 -33.03 17.75
CA THR A 357 27.20 -33.41 17.68
C THR A 357 27.31 -34.90 17.98
N ALA A 358 27.61 -35.73 16.98
CA ALA A 358 27.89 -37.15 17.20
C ALA A 358 29.30 -37.31 17.80
N ILE A 359 29.34 -37.45 19.12
CA ILE A 359 30.46 -38.07 19.84
C ILE A 359 30.31 -39.57 19.58
N ALA A 360 31.15 -40.14 18.71
CA ALA A 360 31.30 -41.58 18.57
C ALA A 360 32.52 -42.01 19.38
N GLU A 361 32.25 -42.61 20.53
CA GLU A 361 33.18 -43.38 21.35
C GLU A 361 33.87 -44.46 20.50
N GLN A 362 35.21 -44.43 20.49
CA GLN A 362 36.06 -45.55 20.06
C GLN A 362 36.49 -46.34 21.29
N GLU A 363 35.77 -47.41 21.60
CA GLU A 363 36.16 -48.58 22.41
C GLU A 363 35.18 -49.70 21.97
N ASN A 364 35.50 -50.94 21.64
CA ASN A 364 36.73 -51.73 21.66
C ASN A 364 36.45 -53.10 20.94
N VAL A 365 37.52 -53.81 20.55
CA VAL A 365 37.64 -55.28 20.33
C VAL A 365 37.16 -55.92 19.00
N SER A 366 38.10 -56.14 18.06
CA SER A 366 38.75 -57.46 17.80
C SER A 366 39.84 -57.33 16.74
#